data_AF-A0A2Z4UMX3-F1
#
_entry.id   AF-A0A2Z4UMX3-F1
#
_cell.length_a   1.000
_cell.length_b   1.000
_cell.length_c   1.000
_cell.angle_alpha   90.00
_cell.angle_beta   90.00
_cell.angle_gamma   90.00
#
_symmetry.space_group_name_H-M   'P 1'
#
loop_
_entity.id
_entity.type
_entity.pdbx_description
1 polymer ?
#
loop_
_entity_poly.entity_id
_entity_poly.type
_entity_poly.pdbx_seq_one_letter_code
_entity_poly.pdbx_strand_id
1 'polypeptide(L)'
;MLTGLARQLASWAVFAVCLGMLTGPAIADAGLGAGATPNWEPWVEAGGTLSNRNDRAEAVGFAPIAQDEDQLLFVEARGKLFEGGSEEGNFALGYREMRSDGWNLGVWGGYDVRTSENGNTFHQIAGGVEALSKDWDVRLNGYYPLEDQKSVGASTSTTTSATVTTDPALSLVGSQLFFARGGATTTTTTTTSAGFDLAAWGVDGEVGRRAPLEEWFDWVQPVEEGVDLFDHEARIFLGGFYFDNSLFPDAIWGPRLRAEWRLNDVFGGLPGSRLTFEMEAQHDDVRKEQFEIGVRLRIPLGSPNRSNRGRVSQSARMMEALERDTDIVTQTRSGSTVTSVTSVDLPTTLEPVKDANTNVDLDQVVFVDTPGTSQAQVTAAGGNSLIVLQGDNGTFGQTILEADQSIVGGTQGILVEGRTTGVQDTYAAPGAAATIHVLAEADAVRMANNTHITGLTISSDGAQATDGINLAAGTTNVYIDNTSLQNLGGRGLEIGSNSQFTFTNNTLSEQGVFSAVEMGTGVTAVITNNTWRDITRTTIEARANSTLTYTGNDHQGTAGAGGGAVFVFTGGAGATMVLDGSGNLNNLTNAPTVCQTNGAASFTGTIDFGGTALTDNVLPCN
;
A
#
# COMPACT_ATOMS: atom_id res chain seq x y z
N MET A 1 18.67 34.40 21.20
CA MET A 1 19.55 35.58 21.42
C MET A 1 20.58 35.79 20.32
N LEU A 2 21.13 34.74 19.67
CA LEU A 2 21.99 34.89 18.48
C LEU A 2 21.24 35.34 17.20
N THR A 3 19.93 35.08 17.10
CA THR A 3 19.08 35.48 15.96
C THR A 3 18.76 36.98 15.90
N GLY A 4 18.80 37.69 17.03
CA GLY A 4 18.55 39.14 17.08
C GLY A 4 19.74 39.98 16.58
N LEU A 5 20.96 39.47 16.72
CA LEU A 5 22.17 40.15 16.26
C LEU A 5 22.31 40.08 14.73
N ALA A 6 21.91 38.97 14.11
CA ALA A 6 21.92 38.80 12.65
C ALA A 6 20.84 39.66 11.95
N ARG A 7 19.63 39.74 12.52
CA ARG A 7 18.56 40.66 12.07
C ARG A 7 18.99 42.12 12.10
N GLN A 8 19.75 42.52 13.13
CA GLN A 8 20.36 43.84 13.18
C GLN A 8 21.46 43.99 12.12
N LEU A 9 22.35 43.01 11.92
CA LEU A 9 23.45 43.15 10.95
C LEU A 9 23.00 43.25 9.48
N ALA A 10 21.91 42.59 9.05
CA ALA A 10 21.39 42.69 7.67
C ALA A 10 20.72 44.05 7.39
N SER A 11 19.87 44.53 8.32
CA SER A 11 19.31 45.89 8.27
C SER A 11 20.42 46.95 8.34
N TRP A 12 21.48 46.72 9.12
CA TRP A 12 22.62 47.65 9.21
C TRP A 12 23.55 47.55 8.00
N ALA A 13 23.63 46.43 7.28
CA ALA A 13 24.45 46.29 6.07
C ALA A 13 23.83 46.99 4.87
N VAL A 14 22.51 46.89 4.66
CA VAL A 14 21.81 47.67 3.61
C VAL A 14 21.85 49.16 3.95
N PHE A 15 21.63 49.52 5.23
CA PHE A 15 21.76 50.90 5.68
C PHE A 15 23.21 51.40 5.57
N ALA A 16 24.23 50.58 5.85
CA ALA A 16 25.65 50.95 5.75
C ALA A 16 26.19 50.96 4.30
N VAL A 17 25.64 50.16 3.38
CA VAL A 17 25.98 50.24 1.95
C VAL A 17 25.34 51.49 1.34
N CYS A 18 24.08 51.79 1.65
CA CYS A 18 23.44 53.06 1.28
C CYS A 18 24.16 54.26 1.92
N LEU A 19 24.63 54.16 3.18
CA LEU A 19 25.39 55.20 3.87
C LEU A 19 26.85 55.32 3.38
N GLY A 20 27.46 54.22 2.93
CA GLY A 20 28.79 54.19 2.31
C GLY A 20 28.79 54.74 0.88
N MET A 21 27.69 54.55 0.14
CA MET A 21 27.45 55.22 -1.14
C MET A 21 27.29 56.74 -0.99
N LEU A 22 26.82 57.22 0.17
CA LEU A 22 26.77 58.65 0.51
C LEU A 22 28.15 59.27 0.80
N THR A 23 29.18 58.46 1.08
CA THR A 23 30.56 58.96 1.33
C THR A 23 31.44 59.07 0.07
N GLY A 24 30.87 58.81 -1.12
CA GLY A 24 31.54 58.94 -2.41
C GLY A 24 32.57 57.83 -2.68
N PRO A 25 32.51 57.10 -3.80
CA PRO A 25 33.57 56.16 -4.13
C PRO A 25 34.86 56.94 -4.41
N ALA A 26 35.94 56.57 -3.73
CA ALA A 26 37.27 56.78 -4.30
C ALA A 26 37.31 55.94 -5.58
N ILE A 27 37.23 56.61 -6.74
CA ILE A 27 37.36 55.97 -8.05
C ILE A 27 38.72 55.28 -8.08
N ALA A 28 38.73 53.96 -7.89
CA ALA A 28 39.93 53.17 -8.06
C ALA A 28 40.14 52.98 -9.56
N ASP A 29 41.33 53.34 -10.05
CA ASP A 29 41.74 53.22 -11.44
C ASP A 29 41.79 51.74 -11.84
N ALA A 30 40.70 51.25 -12.45
CA ALA A 30 40.58 49.90 -12.97
C ALA A 30 41.10 49.76 -14.42
N GLY A 31 41.88 50.73 -14.92
CA GLY A 31 42.42 50.69 -16.28
C GLY A 31 41.43 51.10 -17.38
N LEU A 32 40.24 51.59 -17.01
CA LEU A 32 39.30 52.30 -17.87
C LEU A 32 39.59 53.81 -17.76
N GLY A 33 40.42 54.32 -18.68
CA GLY A 33 40.66 55.74 -18.98
C GLY A 33 40.57 56.78 -17.85
N ALA A 34 41.68 57.03 -17.15
CA ALA A 34 41.86 58.21 -16.30
C ALA A 34 41.84 59.51 -17.13
N GLY A 35 40.66 60.09 -17.36
CA GLY A 35 40.52 61.39 -18.03
C GLY A 35 39.13 61.75 -18.58
N ALA A 36 38.18 60.81 -18.66
CA ALA A 36 36.84 61.09 -19.14
C ALA A 36 36.01 61.86 -18.10
N THR A 37 35.19 62.84 -18.55
CA THR A 37 34.18 63.46 -17.67
C THR A 37 33.17 62.40 -17.25
N PRO A 38 32.90 62.21 -15.93
CA PRO A 38 31.92 61.20 -15.48
C PRO A 38 30.56 61.45 -16.13
N ASN A 39 30.05 60.47 -16.86
CA ASN A 39 28.76 60.53 -17.58
C ASN A 39 27.62 59.92 -16.76
N TRP A 40 27.94 59.10 -15.76
CA TRP A 40 27.02 58.30 -14.96
C TRP A 40 27.27 58.51 -13.47
N GLU A 41 26.19 58.63 -12.67
CA GLU A 41 26.26 59.07 -11.27
C GLU A 41 25.50 58.11 -10.36
N PRO A 42 25.95 57.89 -9.11
CA PRO A 42 25.24 57.01 -8.18
C PRO A 42 23.83 57.51 -7.89
N TRP A 43 22.92 56.59 -7.62
CA TRP A 43 21.54 56.89 -7.23
C TRP A 43 21.03 55.88 -6.20
N VAL A 44 20.00 56.30 -5.46
CA VAL A 44 19.22 55.44 -4.57
C VAL A 44 17.77 55.45 -5.01
N GLU A 45 17.08 54.33 -4.86
CA GLU A 45 15.68 54.18 -5.18
C GLU A 45 14.98 53.49 -4.01
N ALA A 46 13.78 53.94 -3.70
CA ALA A 46 12.94 53.33 -2.68
C ALA A 46 11.51 53.24 -3.19
N GLY A 47 10.82 52.14 -2.87
CA GLY A 47 9.46 51.92 -3.33
C GLY A 47 8.74 50.84 -2.56
N GLY A 48 7.46 50.69 -2.92
CA GLY A 48 6.61 49.65 -2.37
C GLY A 48 5.64 49.14 -3.42
N THR A 49 5.24 47.89 -3.25
CA THR A 49 4.34 47.18 -4.16
C THR A 49 3.23 46.52 -3.36
N LEU A 50 2.00 46.69 -3.81
CA LEU A 50 0.81 46.00 -3.30
C LEU A 50 0.49 44.81 -4.20
N SER A 51 0.14 43.67 -3.61
CA SER A 51 -0.09 42.43 -4.33
C SER A 51 -1.29 41.66 -3.80
N ASN A 52 -1.87 40.77 -4.60
CA ASN A 52 -2.84 39.78 -4.13
C ASN A 52 -2.21 38.62 -3.34
N ARG A 53 -0.87 38.62 -3.21
CA ARG A 53 -0.07 37.65 -2.48
C ARG A 53 0.49 38.27 -1.21
N ASN A 54 1.57 39.05 -1.34
CA ASN A 54 2.30 39.68 -0.25
C ASN A 54 2.70 41.11 -0.65
N ASP A 55 2.48 42.06 0.25
CA ASP A 55 2.97 43.43 0.06
C ASP A 55 4.47 43.50 0.36
N ARG A 56 5.21 44.33 -0.39
CA ARG A 56 6.67 44.50 -0.23
C ARG A 56 7.10 45.95 -0.18
N ALA A 57 8.16 46.20 0.58
CA ALA A 57 8.94 47.43 0.53
C ALA A 57 10.38 47.13 0.09
N GLU A 58 10.95 48.01 -0.72
CA GLU A 58 12.26 47.81 -1.33
C GLU A 58 13.11 49.10 -1.30
N ALA A 59 14.40 48.91 -1.11
CA ALA A 59 15.41 49.95 -1.31
C ALA A 59 16.57 49.41 -2.17
N VAL A 60 16.99 50.21 -3.14
CA VAL A 60 18.07 49.89 -4.10
C VAL A 60 19.10 51.01 -4.09
N GLY A 61 20.38 50.64 -4.10
CA GLY A 61 21.50 51.55 -4.32
C GLY A 61 22.30 51.11 -5.54
N PHE A 62 22.61 52.04 -6.44
CA PHE A 62 23.42 51.81 -7.64
C PHE A 62 24.59 52.77 -7.64
N ALA A 63 25.79 52.26 -7.92
CA ALA A 63 26.99 53.09 -8.01
C ALA A 63 27.91 52.66 -9.15
N PRO A 64 28.29 53.59 -10.06
CA PRO A 64 29.43 53.42 -10.94
C PRO A 64 30.72 53.21 -10.13
N ILE A 65 31.47 52.16 -10.45
CA ILE A 65 32.82 51.91 -9.90
C ILE A 65 33.88 52.45 -10.85
N ALA A 66 33.73 52.17 -12.14
CA ALA A 66 34.62 52.64 -13.20
C ALA A 66 33.80 52.92 -14.46
N GLN A 67 34.15 53.96 -15.21
CA GLN A 67 33.42 54.36 -16.41
C GLN A 67 34.28 55.17 -17.36
N ASP A 68 33.95 55.13 -18.66
CA ASP A 68 34.46 56.04 -19.68
C ASP A 68 33.32 56.61 -20.56
N GLU A 69 33.54 56.85 -21.85
CA GLU A 69 32.51 57.39 -22.73
C GLU A 69 31.43 56.38 -23.11
N ASP A 70 31.76 55.09 -23.14
CA ASP A 70 30.90 54.00 -23.60
C ASP A 70 30.81 52.81 -22.65
N GLN A 71 31.68 52.68 -21.66
CA GLN A 71 31.74 51.54 -20.75
C GLN A 71 31.42 51.93 -19.32
N LEU A 72 30.69 51.06 -18.61
CA LEU A 72 30.30 51.25 -17.22
C LEU A 72 30.42 49.95 -16.43
N LEU A 73 31.32 49.93 -15.44
CA LEU A 73 31.36 48.94 -14.38
C LEU A 73 30.64 49.50 -13.16
N PHE A 74 29.68 48.76 -12.60
CA PHE A 74 28.82 49.23 -11.51
C PHE A 74 28.53 48.15 -10.48
N VAL A 75 28.13 48.58 -9.28
CA VAL A 75 27.54 47.72 -8.26
C VAL A 75 26.10 48.11 -7.97
N GLU A 76 25.29 47.11 -7.65
CA GLU A 76 23.94 47.27 -7.13
C GLU A 76 23.81 46.52 -5.81
N ALA A 77 23.16 47.15 -4.82
CA ALA A 77 22.76 46.51 -3.58
C ALA A 77 21.27 46.76 -3.35
N ARG A 78 20.55 45.72 -2.93
CA ARG A 78 19.10 45.76 -2.76
C ARG A 78 18.70 45.08 -1.46
N GLY A 79 17.73 45.65 -0.78
CA GLY A 79 17.11 45.08 0.41
C GLY A 79 15.60 45.09 0.29
N LYS A 80 14.97 43.97 0.65
CA LYS A 80 13.52 43.80 0.64
C LYS A 80 12.99 43.37 2.00
N LEU A 81 11.84 43.93 2.35
CA LEU A 81 11.07 43.56 3.54
C LEU A 81 9.66 43.13 3.09
N PHE A 82 9.22 41.96 3.57
CA PHE A 82 7.90 41.40 3.28
C PHE A 82 7.03 41.34 4.53
N GLU A 83 5.71 41.43 4.36
CA GLU A 83 4.76 41.07 5.42
C GLU A 83 4.89 39.56 5.74
N GLY A 84 5.07 39.19 7.01
CA GLY A 84 5.30 37.79 7.44
C GLY A 84 6.70 37.47 7.98
N GLY A 85 7.63 38.45 7.97
CA GLY A 85 8.94 38.33 8.63
C GLY A 85 10.05 37.69 7.80
N SER A 86 9.82 37.50 6.49
CA SER A 86 10.85 37.21 5.48
C SER A 86 11.66 38.47 5.17
N GLU A 87 12.98 38.33 5.14
CA GLU A 87 13.94 39.41 4.88
C GLU A 87 14.92 38.94 3.78
N GLU A 88 15.20 39.81 2.81
CA GLU A 88 16.09 39.48 1.69
C GLU A 88 17.09 40.60 1.38
N GLY A 89 18.32 40.19 1.07
CA GLY A 89 19.40 41.07 0.65
C GLY A 89 20.11 40.53 -0.58
N ASN A 90 20.39 41.42 -1.53
CA ASN A 90 21.02 41.08 -2.81
C ASN A 90 22.19 42.01 -3.09
N PHE A 91 23.27 41.47 -3.64
CA PHE A 91 24.45 42.23 -4.06
C PHE A 91 24.90 41.78 -5.45
N ALA A 92 25.11 42.72 -6.36
CA ALA A 92 25.50 42.44 -7.74
C ALA A 92 26.63 43.36 -8.24
N LEU A 93 27.45 42.81 -9.12
CA LEU A 93 28.46 43.52 -9.92
C LEU A 93 28.08 43.37 -11.39
N GLY A 94 28.00 44.49 -12.12
CA GLY A 94 27.61 44.50 -13.52
C GLY A 94 28.55 45.34 -14.39
N TYR A 95 28.59 44.99 -15.67
CA TYR A 95 29.32 45.71 -16.71
C TYR A 95 28.37 45.98 -17.87
N ARG A 96 28.40 47.20 -18.42
CA ARG A 96 27.65 47.62 -19.61
C ARG A 96 28.56 48.31 -20.63
N GLU A 97 28.31 48.08 -21.90
CA GLU A 97 28.95 48.75 -23.04
C GLU A 97 27.89 49.39 -23.94
N MET A 98 27.98 50.70 -24.15
CA MET A 98 27.15 51.52 -25.02
C MET A 98 27.70 51.50 -26.45
N ARG A 99 27.02 50.79 -27.34
CA ARG A 99 27.41 50.59 -28.73
C ARG A 99 26.93 51.73 -29.63
N SER A 100 27.67 51.98 -30.70
CA SER A 100 27.31 52.99 -31.70
C SER A 100 26.05 52.68 -32.52
N ASP A 101 25.56 51.43 -32.46
CA ASP A 101 24.36 50.96 -33.16
C ASP A 101 23.06 51.22 -32.37
N GLY A 102 23.14 51.87 -31.21
CA GLY A 102 21.99 52.22 -30.38
C GLY A 102 21.70 51.24 -29.23
N TRP A 103 22.49 50.18 -29.08
CA TRP A 103 22.35 49.19 -28.02
C TRP A 103 23.34 49.38 -26.87
N ASN A 104 22.95 48.99 -25.67
CA ASN A 104 23.81 48.83 -24.52
C ASN A 104 23.80 47.35 -24.16
N LEU A 105 24.94 46.70 -24.23
CA LEU A 105 25.08 45.28 -23.89
C LEU A 105 25.63 45.16 -22.48
N GLY A 106 25.05 44.30 -21.65
CA GLY A 106 25.46 44.13 -20.28
C GLY A 106 25.51 42.68 -19.81
N VAL A 107 26.34 42.44 -18.81
CA VAL A 107 26.45 41.18 -18.07
C VAL A 107 26.62 41.50 -16.59
N TRP A 108 26.03 40.67 -15.73
CA TRP A 108 26.13 40.85 -14.29
C TRP A 108 26.14 39.51 -13.54
N GLY A 109 26.68 39.53 -12.33
CA GLY A 109 26.65 38.40 -11.40
C GLY A 109 26.48 38.90 -9.96
N GLY A 110 25.85 38.09 -9.12
CA GLY A 110 25.48 38.50 -7.77
C GLY A 110 25.27 37.35 -6.79
N TYR A 111 25.03 37.74 -5.54
CA TYR A 111 24.80 36.87 -4.39
C TYR A 111 23.58 37.32 -3.60
N ASP A 112 22.74 36.35 -3.26
CA ASP A 112 21.41 36.54 -2.70
C ASP A 112 21.27 35.79 -1.37
N VAL A 113 20.65 36.43 -0.39
CA VAL A 113 20.37 35.85 0.93
C VAL A 113 18.92 36.13 1.30
N ARG A 114 18.17 35.07 1.60
CA ARG A 114 16.77 35.17 2.04
C ARG A 114 16.56 34.40 3.33
N THR A 115 15.78 34.95 4.26
CA THR A 115 15.25 34.18 5.40
C THR A 115 13.79 33.83 5.13
N SER A 116 13.46 32.54 5.09
CA SER A 116 12.09 32.04 4.88
C SER A 116 11.17 32.39 6.05
N GLU A 117 9.86 32.27 5.84
CA GLU A 117 8.83 32.46 6.86
C GLU A 117 9.01 31.53 8.08
N ASN A 118 9.60 30.34 7.89
CA ASN A 118 9.93 29.40 8.96
C ASN A 118 11.26 29.69 9.66
N GLY A 119 11.94 30.79 9.31
CA GLY A 119 13.20 31.23 9.91
C GLY A 119 14.45 30.54 9.35
N ASN A 120 14.34 29.82 8.22
CA ASN A 120 15.48 29.21 7.55
C ASN A 120 16.13 30.20 6.59
N THR A 121 17.45 30.41 6.70
CA THR A 121 18.18 31.27 5.76
C THR A 121 18.65 30.45 4.56
N PHE A 122 18.47 30.95 3.34
CA PHE A 122 18.95 30.35 2.08
C PHE A 122 19.90 31.31 1.38
N HIS A 123 20.87 30.75 0.68
CA HIS A 123 21.84 31.48 -0.12
C HIS A 123 21.74 31.08 -1.59
N GLN A 124 21.89 32.02 -2.51
CA GLN A 124 21.79 31.78 -3.94
C GLN A 124 22.83 32.61 -4.70
N ILE A 125 23.39 32.03 -5.75
CA ILE A 125 24.19 32.76 -6.74
C ILE A 125 23.31 33.03 -7.97
N ALA A 126 23.48 34.21 -8.56
CA ALA A 126 22.68 34.61 -9.70
C ALA A 126 23.52 35.40 -10.72
N GLY A 127 23.04 35.46 -11.95
CA GLY A 127 23.65 36.27 -13.00
C GLY A 127 22.77 36.38 -14.23
N GLY A 128 23.12 37.30 -15.12
CA GLY A 128 22.31 37.56 -16.29
C GLY A 128 23.00 38.39 -17.35
N VAL A 129 22.32 38.51 -18.49
CA VAL A 129 22.73 39.30 -19.64
C VAL A 129 21.60 40.23 -20.07
N GLU A 130 21.94 41.40 -20.58
CA GLU A 130 20.97 42.40 -21.03
C GLU A 130 21.39 43.08 -22.34
N ALA A 131 20.41 43.43 -23.16
CA ALA A 131 20.56 44.30 -24.33
C ALA A 131 19.49 45.39 -24.25
N LEU A 132 19.91 46.63 -24.02
CA LEU A 132 19.02 47.77 -23.78
C LEU A 132 19.23 48.82 -24.87
N SER A 133 18.17 49.30 -25.50
CA SER A 133 18.22 50.41 -26.45
C SER A 133 17.24 51.50 -26.01
N LYS A 134 17.12 52.55 -26.83
CA LYS A 134 16.07 53.55 -26.65
C LYS A 134 14.69 52.90 -26.50
N ASP A 135 14.33 52.02 -27.43
CA ASP A 135 12.94 51.52 -27.55
C ASP A 135 12.76 50.07 -27.14
N TRP A 136 13.84 49.30 -27.00
CA TRP A 136 13.79 47.87 -26.71
C TRP A 136 14.63 47.46 -25.51
N ASP A 137 14.17 46.42 -24.83
CA ASP A 137 14.82 45.77 -23.71
C ASP A 137 14.81 44.27 -23.94
N VAL A 138 15.95 43.61 -23.72
CA VAL A 138 16.02 42.15 -23.68
C VAL A 138 16.85 41.76 -22.47
N ARG A 139 16.33 40.85 -21.64
CA ARG A 139 17.01 40.36 -20.44
C ARG A 139 16.83 38.87 -20.27
N LEU A 140 17.86 38.22 -19.73
CA LEU A 140 17.85 36.81 -19.36
C LEU A 140 18.68 36.63 -18.09
N ASN A 141 18.10 35.99 -17.07
CA ASN A 141 18.73 35.77 -15.77
C ASN A 141 18.65 34.29 -15.37
N GLY A 142 19.60 33.86 -14.52
CA GLY A 142 19.65 32.51 -13.96
C GLY A 142 20.03 32.52 -12.49
N TYR A 143 19.54 31.51 -11.77
CA TYR A 143 19.55 31.42 -10.30
C TYR A 143 19.90 30.02 -9.85
N TYR A 144 20.86 29.89 -8.93
CA TYR A 144 21.27 28.60 -8.40
C TYR A 144 21.39 28.63 -6.86
N PRO A 145 20.54 27.89 -6.13
CA PRO A 145 20.58 27.85 -4.67
C PRO A 145 21.81 27.05 -4.21
N LEU A 146 22.41 27.49 -3.10
CA LEU A 146 23.55 26.81 -2.49
C LEU A 146 23.10 25.73 -1.48
N GLU A 147 21.84 25.75 -1.08
CA GLU A 147 21.23 24.75 -0.21
C GLU A 147 19.91 24.24 -0.77
N ASP A 148 19.72 22.92 -0.75
CA ASP A 148 18.54 22.27 -1.31
C ASP A 148 17.36 22.18 -0.32
N GLN A 149 17.64 21.96 0.98
CA GLN A 149 16.59 21.78 2.01
C GLN A 149 17.00 22.20 3.43
N LYS A 150 16.04 22.72 4.22
CA LYS A 150 16.20 23.01 5.67
C LYS A 150 14.96 22.57 6.45
N SER A 151 15.14 22.01 7.66
CA SER A 151 14.05 21.44 8.47
C SER A 151 13.16 22.52 9.10
N VAL A 152 11.84 22.27 9.17
CA VAL A 152 10.83 23.15 9.80
C VAL A 152 10.32 22.55 11.12
N GLY A 153 10.53 21.25 11.35
CA GLY A 153 10.16 20.55 12.59
C GLY A 153 9.51 19.19 12.34
N ALA A 154 9.27 18.43 13.42
CA ALA A 154 8.59 17.15 13.38
C ALA A 154 7.58 17.00 14.54
N SER A 155 6.46 16.35 14.27
CA SER A 155 5.43 15.99 15.25
C SER A 155 5.11 14.50 15.17
N THR A 156 4.81 13.89 16.31
CA THR A 156 4.47 12.47 16.40
C THR A 156 3.13 12.30 17.10
N SER A 157 2.23 11.52 16.51
CA SER A 157 0.93 11.13 17.08
C SER A 157 0.86 9.62 17.22
N THR A 158 0.35 9.12 18.34
CA THR A 158 0.18 7.69 18.59
C THR A 158 -1.29 7.39 18.90
N THR A 159 -1.88 6.44 18.17
CA THR A 159 -3.26 5.97 18.38
C THR A 159 -3.25 4.48 18.70
N THR A 160 -3.97 4.06 19.74
CA THR A 160 -4.12 2.65 20.12
C THR A 160 -5.58 2.23 20.01
N SER A 161 -5.85 1.09 19.39
CA SER A 161 -7.18 0.46 19.29
C SER A 161 -7.13 -0.98 19.76
N ALA A 162 -8.15 -1.44 20.49
CA ALA A 162 -8.26 -2.81 20.98
C ALA A 162 -9.57 -3.47 20.51
N THR A 163 -9.49 -4.69 20.01
CA THR A 163 -10.66 -5.50 19.61
C THR A 163 -10.74 -6.74 20.50
N VAL A 164 -11.83 -6.91 21.22
CA VAL A 164 -12.04 -8.03 22.15
C VAL A 164 -12.89 -9.11 21.49
N THR A 165 -12.45 -10.37 21.53
CA THR A 165 -13.19 -11.53 21.02
C THR A 165 -13.97 -12.20 22.15
N THR A 166 -15.31 -12.18 22.09
CA THR A 166 -16.20 -12.75 23.13
C THR A 166 -16.71 -14.16 22.81
N ASP A 167 -16.71 -14.55 21.54
CA ASP A 167 -17.20 -15.86 21.13
C ASP A 167 -16.11 -16.92 21.34
N PRO A 168 -16.46 -18.13 21.83
CA PRO A 168 -15.50 -19.21 21.94
C PRO A 168 -15.06 -19.62 20.53
N ALA A 169 -13.74 -19.62 20.29
CA ALA A 169 -13.14 -20.08 19.05
C ALA A 169 -12.21 -21.25 19.33
N LEU A 170 -12.12 -22.21 18.40
CA LEU A 170 -11.13 -23.27 18.52
C LEU A 170 -9.71 -22.68 18.40
N SER A 171 -8.87 -23.04 19.36
CA SER A 171 -7.47 -22.61 19.40
C SER A 171 -6.59 -23.77 19.86
N LEU A 172 -5.51 -24.00 19.11
CA LEU A 172 -4.47 -24.93 19.51
C LEU A 172 -3.50 -24.19 20.44
N VAL A 173 -3.49 -24.57 21.73
CA VAL A 173 -2.58 -23.99 22.73
C VAL A 173 -1.58 -25.08 23.13
N GLY A 174 -0.32 -24.88 22.72
CA GLY A 174 0.68 -25.94 22.81
C GLY A 174 0.31 -27.10 21.87
N SER A 175 0.17 -28.30 22.43
CA SER A 175 -0.25 -29.50 21.69
C SER A 175 -1.71 -29.87 21.92
N GLN A 176 -2.53 -29.06 22.61
CA GLN A 176 -3.92 -29.42 22.91
C GLN A 176 -4.89 -28.42 22.30
N LEU A 177 -6.02 -28.93 21.83
CA LEU A 177 -7.10 -28.14 21.24
C LEU A 177 -8.08 -27.69 22.33
N PHE A 178 -8.43 -26.40 22.31
CA PHE A 178 -9.36 -25.79 23.26
C PHE A 178 -10.41 -24.95 22.57
N PHE A 179 -11.58 -24.82 23.20
CA PHE A 179 -12.39 -23.62 23.03
C PHE A 179 -11.77 -22.49 23.86
N ALA A 180 -11.28 -21.47 23.17
CA ALA A 180 -10.70 -20.28 23.73
C ALA A 180 -11.73 -19.15 23.77
N ARG A 181 -11.95 -18.55 24.94
CA ARG A 181 -12.82 -17.38 25.09
C ARG A 181 -12.07 -16.24 25.80
N GLY A 182 -12.30 -15.03 25.29
CA GLY A 182 -11.79 -13.78 25.82
C GLY A 182 -10.33 -13.56 25.47
N GLY A 183 -10.04 -12.60 24.58
CA GLY A 183 -8.71 -12.14 24.18
C GLY A 183 -8.83 -10.76 23.53
N ALA A 184 -7.74 -10.01 23.43
CA ALA A 184 -7.75 -8.67 22.82
C ALA A 184 -6.64 -8.53 21.78
N THR A 185 -6.98 -8.08 20.59
CA THR A 185 -5.99 -7.62 19.59
C THR A 185 -5.81 -6.13 19.77
N THR A 186 -4.63 -5.70 20.17
CA THR A 186 -4.28 -4.29 20.35
C THR A 186 -3.38 -3.84 19.20
N THR A 187 -3.79 -2.80 18.47
CA THR A 187 -2.99 -2.16 17.42
C THR A 187 -2.62 -0.76 17.85
N THR A 188 -1.33 -0.47 17.91
CA THR A 188 -0.78 0.87 18.16
C THR A 188 -0.14 1.40 16.90
N THR A 189 -0.65 2.52 16.40
CA THR A 189 -0.17 3.22 15.21
C THR A 189 0.49 4.53 15.63
N THR A 190 1.77 4.68 15.30
CA THR A 190 2.52 5.92 15.47
C THR A 190 2.76 6.56 14.12
N THR A 191 2.31 7.81 13.97
CA THR A 191 2.48 8.62 12.77
C THR A 191 3.41 9.78 13.09
N THR A 192 4.57 9.84 12.42
CA THR A 192 5.51 10.95 12.52
C THR A 192 5.43 11.80 11.25
N SER A 193 5.12 13.08 11.40
CA SER A 193 5.07 14.05 10.30
C SER A 193 6.22 15.04 10.44
N ALA A 194 7.00 15.27 9.39
CA ALA A 194 8.12 16.20 9.35
C ALA A 194 8.01 17.17 8.17
N GLY A 195 8.36 18.43 8.39
CA GLY A 195 8.34 19.51 7.39
C GLY A 195 9.74 20.00 7.00
N PHE A 196 9.91 20.42 5.75
CA PHE A 196 11.15 20.97 5.19
C PHE A 196 10.85 22.17 4.28
N ASP A 197 11.68 23.21 4.34
CA ASP A 197 11.76 24.27 3.33
C ASP A 197 12.78 23.89 2.25
N LEU A 198 12.48 24.23 1.01
CA LEU A 198 13.26 23.89 -0.18
C LEU A 198 13.50 25.16 -1.01
N ALA A 199 14.69 25.35 -1.58
CA ALA A 199 14.98 26.46 -2.49
C ALA A 199 15.15 25.97 -3.95
N ALA A 200 14.63 26.73 -4.91
CA ALA A 200 14.65 26.37 -6.32
C ALA A 200 15.86 26.94 -7.06
N TRP A 201 16.35 26.22 -8.06
CA TRP A 201 17.11 26.81 -9.16
C TRP A 201 16.14 27.30 -10.23
N GLY A 202 16.56 28.26 -11.06
CA GLY A 202 15.68 28.71 -12.13
C GLY A 202 16.29 29.70 -13.10
N VAL A 203 15.46 30.14 -14.03
CA VAL A 203 15.77 31.14 -15.06
C VAL A 203 14.54 32.02 -15.32
N ASP A 204 14.78 33.27 -15.68
CA ASP A 204 13.74 34.15 -16.22
C ASP A 204 14.26 34.94 -17.43
N GLY A 205 13.33 35.44 -18.24
CA GLY A 205 13.68 36.34 -19.32
C GLY A 205 12.50 37.19 -19.77
N GLU A 206 12.79 38.38 -20.29
CA GLU A 206 11.79 39.33 -20.75
C GLU A 206 12.26 40.12 -21.97
N VAL A 207 11.29 40.52 -22.80
CA VAL A 207 11.45 41.46 -23.90
C VAL A 207 10.51 42.64 -23.68
N GLY A 208 11.06 43.84 -23.61
CA GLY A 208 10.34 45.08 -23.42
C GLY A 208 10.37 45.97 -24.65
N ARG A 209 9.30 46.76 -24.81
CA ARG A 209 9.23 47.82 -25.80
C ARG A 209 8.67 49.10 -25.18
N ARG A 210 9.21 50.25 -25.59
CA ARG A 210 8.58 51.56 -25.35
C ARG A 210 7.22 51.62 -26.04
N ALA A 211 6.19 51.93 -25.26
CA ALA A 211 4.84 52.13 -25.76
C ALA A 211 4.71 53.57 -26.31
N PRO A 212 4.18 53.77 -27.53
CA PRO A 212 3.94 55.10 -28.08
C PRO A 212 2.63 55.66 -27.52
N LEU A 213 2.58 55.95 -26.21
CA LEU A 213 1.37 56.46 -25.56
C LEU A 213 0.91 57.80 -26.15
N GLU A 214 1.84 58.58 -26.68
CA GLU A 214 1.63 59.86 -27.34
C GLU A 214 0.85 59.72 -28.66
N GLU A 215 0.87 58.51 -29.26
CA GLU A 215 0.10 58.14 -30.46
C GLU A 215 -1.24 57.45 -30.09
N TRP A 216 -1.31 56.81 -28.92
CA TRP A 216 -2.48 56.01 -28.49
C TRP A 216 -3.50 56.80 -27.68
N PHE A 217 -3.09 57.88 -27.02
CA PHE A 217 -3.94 58.69 -26.15
C PHE A 217 -3.72 60.19 -26.37
N ASP A 218 -4.63 60.82 -27.11
CA ASP A 218 -4.57 62.25 -27.51
C ASP A 218 -4.57 63.25 -26.32
N TRP A 219 -4.98 62.81 -25.13
CA TRP A 219 -5.00 63.63 -23.91
C TRP A 219 -3.65 63.70 -23.16
N VAL A 220 -2.64 62.96 -23.63
CA VAL A 220 -1.26 62.94 -23.09
C VAL A 220 -0.32 63.82 -23.94
N GLN A 221 -0.84 64.49 -24.97
CA GLN A 221 -0.05 65.40 -25.83
C GLN A 221 0.43 66.63 -25.03
N PRO A 222 1.65 67.15 -25.30
CA PRO A 222 2.11 68.39 -24.67
C PRO A 222 1.19 69.55 -25.09
N VAL A 223 0.62 70.27 -24.11
CA VAL A 223 -0.14 71.49 -24.39
C VAL A 223 0.83 72.56 -24.88
N GLU A 224 0.57 73.10 -26.07
CA GLU A 224 1.43 74.03 -26.84
C GLU A 224 1.67 75.40 -26.16
N GLU A 225 1.14 75.63 -24.95
CA GLU A 225 1.38 76.85 -24.16
C GLU A 225 1.74 76.54 -22.69
N GLY A 226 3.02 76.27 -22.45
CA GLY A 226 3.71 76.92 -21.32
C GLY A 226 3.98 76.14 -20.03
N VAL A 227 3.73 74.83 -19.91
CA VAL A 227 4.33 74.01 -18.83
C VAL A 227 4.57 72.57 -19.30
N ASP A 228 5.76 72.31 -19.84
CA ASP A 228 6.20 70.96 -20.19
C ASP A 228 6.65 70.26 -18.90
N LEU A 229 5.70 69.61 -18.22
CA LEU A 229 5.87 69.35 -16.79
C LEU A 229 6.91 68.27 -16.46
N PHE A 230 7.14 67.22 -17.26
CA PHE A 230 8.21 66.21 -17.08
C PHE A 230 8.42 65.37 -18.37
N ASP A 231 9.64 64.92 -18.68
CA ASP A 231 9.89 63.88 -19.71
C ASP A 231 9.32 62.55 -19.20
N HIS A 232 8.41 61.93 -19.97
CA HIS A 232 7.74 60.70 -19.55
C HIS A 232 7.92 59.58 -20.56
N GLU A 233 7.90 58.34 -20.06
CA GLU A 233 8.04 57.15 -20.89
C GLU A 233 7.21 56.02 -20.31
N ALA A 234 6.49 55.30 -21.17
CA ALA A 234 5.88 54.03 -20.79
C ALA A 234 6.49 52.85 -21.56
N ARG A 235 6.57 51.72 -20.89
CA ARG A 235 7.13 50.47 -21.43
C ARG A 235 6.23 49.30 -21.09
N ILE A 236 6.16 48.34 -21.99
CA ILE A 236 5.44 47.07 -21.82
C ILE A 236 6.45 45.95 -22.05
N PHE A 237 6.44 44.96 -21.18
CA PHE A 237 7.35 43.82 -21.17
C PHE A 237 6.56 42.52 -21.20
N LEU A 238 7.00 41.59 -22.04
CA LEU A 238 6.51 40.22 -22.08
C LEU A 238 7.66 39.28 -21.75
N GLY A 239 7.46 38.40 -20.80
CA GLY A 239 8.48 37.46 -20.33
C GLY A 239 7.91 36.15 -19.83
N GLY A 240 8.79 35.34 -19.25
CA GLY A 240 8.44 34.11 -18.57
C GLY A 240 9.56 33.65 -17.65
N PHE A 241 9.23 32.70 -16.78
CA PHE A 241 10.14 32.16 -15.78
C PHE A 241 9.98 30.63 -15.67
N TYR A 242 11.01 29.98 -15.14
CA TYR A 242 11.03 28.56 -14.80
C TYR A 242 11.88 28.34 -13.55
N PHE A 243 11.32 27.70 -12.52
CA PHE A 243 11.98 27.36 -11.26
C PHE A 243 11.65 25.93 -10.84
N ASP A 244 12.64 25.18 -10.39
CA ASP A 244 12.45 23.79 -9.98
C ASP A 244 13.40 23.36 -8.84
N ASN A 245 13.02 22.28 -8.15
CA ASN A 245 13.83 21.55 -7.18
C ASN A 245 13.41 20.08 -7.24
N SER A 246 14.35 19.14 -7.12
CA SER A 246 14.08 17.69 -7.17
C SER A 246 13.02 17.19 -6.17
N LEU A 247 12.75 17.95 -5.12
CA LEU A 247 11.77 17.63 -4.08
C LEU A 247 10.45 18.41 -4.23
N PHE A 248 10.33 19.30 -5.22
CA PHE A 248 9.07 19.94 -5.57
C PHE A 248 8.09 18.91 -6.17
N PRO A 249 6.79 18.99 -5.84
CA PRO A 249 5.78 18.20 -6.52
C PRO A 249 5.65 18.56 -8.00
N ASP A 250 5.71 19.86 -8.29
CA ASP A 250 5.58 20.45 -9.62
C ASP A 250 6.56 21.62 -9.78
N ALA A 251 7.14 21.77 -10.96
CA ALA A 251 7.97 22.93 -11.31
C ALA A 251 7.11 24.20 -11.46
N ILE A 252 7.68 25.35 -11.10
CA ILE A 252 7.02 26.66 -11.15
C ILE A 252 7.43 27.36 -12.44
N TRP A 253 6.52 27.49 -13.40
CA TRP A 253 6.83 28.18 -14.66
C TRP A 253 5.60 28.86 -15.24
N GLY A 254 5.80 29.95 -15.97
CA GLY A 254 4.68 30.67 -16.54
C GLY A 254 5.02 31.98 -17.23
N PRO A 255 4.04 32.61 -17.91
CA PRO A 255 4.20 33.92 -18.52
C PRO A 255 4.16 35.05 -17.49
N ARG A 256 4.85 36.14 -17.81
CA ARG A 256 4.84 37.41 -17.08
C ARG A 256 4.58 38.57 -18.04
N LEU A 257 3.68 39.46 -17.65
CA LEU A 257 3.41 40.74 -18.32
C LEU A 257 3.71 41.86 -17.33
N ARG A 258 4.52 42.84 -17.74
CA ARG A 258 4.87 43.98 -16.89
C ARG A 258 4.72 45.27 -17.68
N ALA A 259 4.26 46.32 -17.00
CA ALA A 259 4.13 47.65 -17.56
C ALA A 259 4.72 48.67 -16.58
N GLU A 260 5.45 49.64 -17.11
CA GLU A 260 6.03 50.73 -16.33
C GLU A 260 5.68 52.06 -16.96
N TRP A 261 5.37 53.05 -16.14
CA TRP A 261 5.26 54.45 -16.52
C TRP A 261 6.21 55.27 -15.67
N ARG A 262 7.14 55.94 -16.34
CA ARG A 262 8.27 56.65 -15.74
C ARG A 262 8.12 58.13 -16.00
N LEU A 263 8.21 58.92 -14.95
CA LEU A 263 8.30 60.37 -14.99
C LEU A 263 9.74 60.73 -14.62
N ASN A 264 10.49 61.29 -15.56
CA ASN A 264 11.87 61.72 -15.37
C ASN A 264 11.91 63.17 -14.88
N ASP A 265 12.96 63.51 -14.13
CA ASP A 265 13.25 64.84 -13.63
C ASP A 265 12.12 65.46 -12.79
N VAL A 266 11.44 64.63 -11.99
CA VAL A 266 10.26 64.98 -11.16
C VAL A 266 10.51 66.14 -10.18
N PHE A 267 11.76 66.32 -9.77
CA PHE A 267 12.18 67.46 -8.95
C PHE A 267 13.11 68.37 -9.74
N GLY A 268 12.67 69.60 -10.06
CA GLY A 268 13.42 70.56 -10.88
C GLY A 268 14.80 71.00 -10.36
N GLY A 269 15.17 70.64 -9.12
CA GLY A 269 16.51 70.84 -8.55
C GLY A 269 17.40 69.60 -8.53
N LEU A 270 16.90 68.45 -8.99
CA LEU A 270 17.57 67.14 -8.96
C LEU A 270 17.41 66.43 -10.31
N PRO A 271 18.17 66.83 -11.35
CA PRO A 271 18.19 66.12 -12.62
C PRO A 271 18.64 64.67 -12.44
N GLY A 272 17.92 63.72 -13.03
CA GLY A 272 18.06 62.29 -12.82
C GLY A 272 17.09 61.71 -11.77
N SER A 273 16.27 62.53 -11.12
CA SER A 273 15.18 62.04 -10.27
C SER A 273 14.11 61.33 -11.12
N ARG A 274 13.48 60.27 -10.60
CA ARG A 274 12.47 59.53 -11.35
C ARG A 274 11.38 58.97 -10.45
N LEU A 275 10.13 59.19 -10.83
CA LEU A 275 8.98 58.49 -10.24
C LEU A 275 8.49 57.44 -11.24
N THR A 276 8.38 56.19 -10.79
CA THR A 276 7.94 55.07 -11.62
C THR A 276 6.69 54.45 -11.02
N PHE A 277 5.65 54.29 -11.84
CA PHE A 277 4.49 53.45 -11.56
C PHE A 277 4.68 52.14 -12.31
N GLU A 278 4.45 51.02 -11.62
CA GLU A 278 4.61 49.69 -12.22
C GLU A 278 3.37 48.82 -11.99
N MET A 279 3.13 47.93 -12.93
CA MET A 279 2.12 46.89 -12.84
C MET A 279 2.72 45.58 -13.37
N GLU A 280 2.48 44.49 -12.67
CA GLU A 280 2.91 43.15 -13.08
C GLU A 280 1.76 42.15 -12.95
N ALA A 281 1.62 41.26 -13.94
CA ALA A 281 0.71 40.14 -13.92
C ALA A 281 1.45 38.88 -14.34
N GLN A 282 1.30 37.80 -13.57
CA GLN A 282 1.89 36.51 -13.90
C GLN A 282 0.97 35.35 -13.48
N HIS A 283 1.19 34.19 -14.10
CA HIS A 283 0.39 32.99 -13.84
C HIS A 283 1.26 31.74 -13.92
N ASP A 284 1.18 30.87 -12.92
CA ASP A 284 1.74 29.51 -12.97
C ASP A 284 0.83 28.52 -12.23
N ASP A 285 0.99 27.23 -12.49
CA ASP A 285 0.10 26.20 -11.95
C ASP A 285 0.22 26.00 -10.43
N VAL A 286 1.33 26.41 -9.82
CA VAL A 286 1.58 26.24 -8.39
C VAL A 286 1.06 27.45 -7.61
N ARG A 287 1.36 28.66 -8.08
CA ARG A 287 1.05 29.94 -7.42
C ARG A 287 -0.20 30.61 -8.00
N LYS A 288 -0.81 30.07 -9.05
CA LYS A 288 -2.01 30.62 -9.68
C LYS A 288 -1.79 32.08 -10.11
N GLU A 289 -2.86 32.87 -10.21
CA GLU A 289 -2.77 34.25 -10.67
C GLU A 289 -2.12 35.16 -9.62
N GLN A 290 -1.12 35.92 -10.05
CA GLN A 290 -0.46 36.94 -9.23
C GLN A 290 -0.51 38.29 -9.95
N PHE A 291 -0.87 39.33 -9.20
CA PHE A 291 -1.01 40.67 -9.72
C PHE A 291 -0.46 41.70 -8.74
N GLU A 292 0.35 42.62 -9.25
CA GLU A 292 1.09 43.58 -8.46
C GLU A 292 0.99 44.99 -9.03
N ILE A 293 0.91 45.99 -8.16
CA ILE A 293 0.98 47.41 -8.51
C ILE A 293 1.96 48.09 -7.57
N GLY A 294 2.92 48.83 -8.11
CA GLY A 294 3.98 49.45 -7.33
C GLY A 294 4.27 50.90 -7.70
N VAL A 295 4.96 51.58 -6.79
CA VAL A 295 5.52 52.91 -6.99
C VAL A 295 6.95 52.96 -6.47
N ARG A 296 7.86 53.55 -7.26
CA ARG A 296 9.28 53.70 -6.92
C ARG A 296 9.74 55.13 -7.15
N LEU A 297 10.52 55.66 -6.21
CA LEU A 297 11.14 56.98 -6.30
C LEU A 297 12.66 56.85 -6.30
N ARG A 298 13.30 57.32 -7.37
CA ARG A 298 14.74 57.40 -7.52
C ARG A 298 15.26 58.80 -7.26
N ILE A 299 16.33 58.90 -6.48
CA ILE A 299 17.06 60.12 -6.15
C ILE A 299 18.53 59.97 -6.58
N PRO A 300 19.04 60.82 -7.48
CA PRO A 300 20.45 60.86 -7.84
C PRO A 300 21.27 61.44 -6.68
N LEU A 301 22.48 60.92 -6.47
CA LEU A 301 23.40 61.36 -5.41
C LEU A 301 24.55 62.23 -5.95
N GLY A 302 24.61 62.46 -7.25
CA GLY A 302 25.63 63.28 -7.91
C GLY A 302 25.34 64.79 -7.87
N SER A 303 26.26 65.60 -8.44
CA SER A 303 26.18 67.06 -8.34
C SER A 303 25.21 67.64 -9.39
N PRO A 304 24.20 68.43 -9.01
CA PRO A 304 23.17 68.93 -9.92
C PRO A 304 23.70 69.87 -11.03
N ASN A 305 24.95 70.34 -10.92
CA ASN A 305 25.59 71.21 -11.92
C ASN A 305 26.30 70.45 -13.06
N ARG A 306 26.28 69.10 -13.07
CA ARG A 306 27.03 68.29 -14.06
C ARG A 306 26.17 67.69 -15.18
N SER A 307 24.86 67.79 -15.10
CA SER A 307 23.91 67.21 -16.06
C SER A 307 23.28 68.28 -16.96
N ASN A 308 24.02 68.79 -17.94
CA ASN A 308 23.40 69.54 -19.04
C ASN A 308 23.90 69.13 -20.43
N ARG A 309 24.39 67.89 -20.56
CA ARG A 309 24.31 67.20 -21.85
C ARG A 309 23.05 66.35 -21.77
N GLY A 310 22.01 66.73 -22.50
CA GLY A 310 20.80 65.93 -22.65
C GLY A 310 21.22 64.50 -22.93
N ARG A 311 21.01 63.62 -21.94
CA ARG A 311 21.40 62.21 -22.09
C ARG A 311 20.54 61.69 -23.22
N VAL A 312 21.17 61.39 -24.36
CA VAL A 312 20.48 60.70 -25.44
C VAL A 312 19.86 59.45 -24.83
N SER A 313 18.60 59.17 -25.13
CA SER A 313 17.82 58.07 -24.55
C SER A 313 18.62 56.79 -24.25
N GLN A 314 19.51 56.36 -25.16
CA GLN A 314 20.44 55.24 -24.96
C GLN A 314 21.40 55.40 -23.75
N SER A 315 22.05 56.54 -23.56
CA SER A 315 23.00 56.78 -22.45
C SER A 315 22.30 56.77 -21.08
N ALA A 316 21.03 57.19 -21.02
CA ALA A 316 20.23 57.09 -19.79
C ALA A 316 19.98 55.62 -19.40
N ARG A 317 19.86 54.72 -20.40
CA ARG A 317 19.65 53.28 -20.16
C ARG A 317 20.83 52.59 -19.46
N MET A 318 22.04 53.17 -19.50
CA MET A 318 23.21 52.64 -18.77
C MET A 318 23.04 52.69 -17.26
N MET A 319 22.11 53.51 -16.74
CA MET A 319 21.83 53.70 -15.32
C MET A 319 20.59 52.97 -14.81
N GLU A 320 20.02 52.09 -15.63
CA GLU A 320 18.87 51.30 -15.17
C GLU A 320 19.28 50.32 -14.09
N ALA A 321 18.40 50.07 -13.12
CA ALA A 321 18.61 48.97 -12.18
C ALA A 321 18.71 47.65 -12.96
N LEU A 322 19.36 46.66 -12.36
CA LEU A 322 19.22 45.28 -12.81
C LEU A 322 17.77 44.85 -12.62
N GLU A 323 17.21 44.25 -13.67
CA GLU A 323 15.86 43.67 -13.64
C GLU A 323 15.99 42.15 -13.70
N ARG A 324 15.54 41.53 -12.63
CA ARG A 324 15.70 40.10 -12.34
C ARG A 324 14.67 39.71 -11.28
N ASP A 325 14.27 38.45 -11.22
CA ASP A 325 13.70 37.92 -9.98
C ASP A 325 14.69 38.12 -8.83
N THR A 326 14.18 38.64 -7.73
CA THR A 326 14.94 38.96 -6.52
C THR A 326 14.22 38.41 -5.31
N ASP A 327 13.55 37.27 -5.51
CA ASP A 327 13.08 36.38 -4.46
C ASP A 327 13.73 35.00 -4.66
N ILE A 328 14.38 34.45 -3.64
CA ILE A 328 14.73 33.02 -3.64
C ILE A 328 13.43 32.22 -3.52
N VAL A 329 12.99 31.65 -4.65
CA VAL A 329 11.78 30.81 -4.72
C VAL A 329 11.90 29.60 -3.79
N THR A 330 11.11 29.62 -2.71
CA THR A 330 11.04 28.53 -1.73
C THR A 330 9.68 27.86 -1.66
N GLN A 331 9.65 26.56 -1.35
CA GLN A 331 8.43 25.83 -0.98
C GLN A 331 8.61 25.04 0.32
N THR A 332 7.55 24.93 1.12
CA THR A 332 7.52 24.03 2.29
C THR A 332 6.83 22.72 1.92
N ARG A 333 7.51 21.59 2.18
CA ARG A 333 6.98 20.24 2.00
C ARG A 333 6.87 19.53 3.34
N SER A 334 5.74 18.85 3.58
CA SER A 334 5.58 17.95 4.72
C SER A 334 5.43 16.50 4.25
N GLY A 335 6.11 15.58 4.92
CA GLY A 335 6.00 14.13 4.72
C GLY A 335 5.59 13.43 6.01
N SER A 336 4.91 12.29 5.89
CA SER A 336 4.49 11.48 7.03
C SER A 336 4.99 10.04 6.90
N THR A 337 5.49 9.47 8.00
CA THR A 337 5.86 8.06 8.12
C THR A 337 4.97 7.40 9.16
N VAL A 338 4.39 6.26 8.82
CA VAL A 338 3.50 5.50 9.70
C VAL A 338 4.18 4.20 10.12
N THR A 339 4.21 3.93 11.42
CA THR A 339 4.67 2.65 12.00
C THR A 339 3.53 2.04 12.82
N SER A 340 3.17 0.79 12.55
CA SER A 340 2.12 0.07 13.28
C SER A 340 2.68 -1.17 13.98
N VAL A 341 2.32 -1.35 15.25
CA VAL A 341 2.61 -2.55 16.04
C VAL A 341 1.29 -3.19 16.47
N THR A 342 1.15 -4.49 16.19
CA THR A 342 -0.03 -5.29 16.61
C THR A 342 0.41 -6.33 17.63
N SER A 343 -0.25 -6.36 18.78
CA SER A 343 -0.08 -7.39 19.80
C SER A 343 -1.39 -8.17 20.00
N VAL A 344 -1.26 -9.47 20.25
CA VAL A 344 -2.40 -10.36 20.53
C VAL A 344 -2.29 -10.82 21.98
N ASP A 345 -3.28 -10.48 22.79
CA ASP A 345 -3.40 -10.97 24.16
C ASP A 345 -3.97 -12.40 24.15
N LEU A 346 -3.32 -13.29 24.91
CA LEU A 346 -3.69 -14.72 25.02
C LEU A 346 -5.12 -14.90 25.56
N PRO A 347 -5.79 -16.01 25.19
CA PRO A 347 -7.12 -16.33 25.72
C PRO A 347 -7.13 -16.40 27.25
N THR A 348 -8.14 -15.79 27.89
CA THR A 348 -8.27 -15.76 29.36
C THR A 348 -9.01 -16.96 29.93
N THR A 349 -9.72 -17.72 29.10
CA THR A 349 -10.36 -18.99 29.47
C THR A 349 -10.16 -20.03 28.36
N LEU A 350 -9.68 -21.21 28.74
CA LEU A 350 -9.50 -22.37 27.86
C LEU A 350 -10.37 -23.51 28.38
N GLU A 351 -11.15 -24.10 27.48
CA GLU A 351 -11.95 -25.30 27.75
C GLU A 351 -11.46 -26.44 26.85
N PRO A 352 -11.02 -27.59 27.40
CA PRO A 352 -10.56 -28.71 26.60
C PRO A 352 -11.72 -29.34 25.83
N VAL A 353 -11.39 -29.96 24.71
CA VAL A 353 -12.37 -30.58 23.82
C VAL A 353 -12.33 -32.10 23.88
N LYS A 354 -13.39 -32.71 23.36
CA LYS A 354 -13.52 -34.14 23.07
C LYS A 354 -14.04 -34.32 21.64
N ASP A 355 -13.83 -35.49 21.07
CA ASP A 355 -14.48 -35.92 19.84
C ASP A 355 -15.99 -36.04 20.07
N ALA A 356 -16.78 -35.33 19.27
CA ALA A 356 -18.24 -35.28 19.47
C ALA A 356 -18.94 -36.62 19.16
N ASN A 357 -18.35 -37.46 18.32
CA ASN A 357 -18.94 -38.72 17.87
C ASN A 357 -18.56 -39.89 18.78
N THR A 358 -17.29 -40.00 19.16
CA THR A 358 -16.82 -41.11 20.02
C THR A 358 -16.87 -40.77 21.51
N ASN A 359 -17.08 -39.50 21.86
CA ASN A 359 -17.00 -38.97 23.22
C ASN A 359 -15.63 -39.20 23.88
N VAL A 360 -14.58 -39.29 23.07
CA VAL A 360 -13.19 -39.42 23.53
C VAL A 360 -12.61 -38.04 23.82
N ASP A 361 -12.11 -37.87 25.03
CA ASP A 361 -11.35 -36.69 25.43
C ASP A 361 -10.09 -36.54 24.55
N LEU A 362 -9.93 -35.38 23.91
CA LEU A 362 -8.77 -35.07 23.08
C LEU A 362 -7.77 -34.23 23.90
N ASP A 363 -6.79 -34.91 24.48
CA ASP A 363 -5.76 -34.30 25.33
C ASP A 363 -4.56 -33.78 24.54
N GLN A 364 -4.43 -34.22 23.29
CA GLN A 364 -3.37 -33.76 22.40
C GLN A 364 -3.75 -33.85 20.91
N VAL A 365 -3.11 -33.00 20.12
CA VAL A 365 -3.11 -33.00 18.66
C VAL A 365 -1.70 -33.35 18.19
N VAL A 366 -1.59 -34.38 17.36
CA VAL A 366 -0.32 -34.86 16.79
C VAL A 366 -0.36 -34.70 15.28
N PHE A 367 0.58 -33.95 14.73
CA PHE A 367 0.72 -33.78 13.28
C PHE A 367 1.67 -34.83 12.72
N VAL A 368 1.25 -35.49 11.63
CA VAL A 368 2.03 -36.49 10.90
C VAL A 368 2.14 -36.03 9.46
N ASP A 369 3.29 -35.46 9.11
CA ASP A 369 3.57 -34.82 7.83
C ASP A 369 4.59 -35.58 6.97
N THR A 370 5.15 -36.69 7.48
CA THR A 370 6.24 -37.42 6.81
C THR A 370 5.77 -38.83 6.42
N PRO A 371 5.47 -39.09 5.13
CA PRO A 371 5.00 -40.40 4.68
C PRO A 371 6.09 -41.47 4.74
N GLY A 372 5.71 -42.67 5.17
CA GLY A 372 6.62 -43.81 5.39
C GLY A 372 7.07 -44.02 6.85
N THR A 373 6.87 -43.03 7.74
CA THR A 373 7.10 -43.15 9.20
C THR A 373 5.82 -43.17 10.04
N SER A 374 4.65 -43.16 9.38
CA SER A 374 3.35 -42.86 10.01
C SER A 374 2.99 -43.77 11.18
N GLN A 375 3.26 -45.07 11.11
CA GLN A 375 2.82 -45.98 12.16
C GLN A 375 3.48 -45.67 13.51
N ALA A 376 4.78 -45.34 13.53
CA ALA A 376 5.47 -45.04 14.78
C ALA A 376 4.93 -43.75 15.42
N GLN A 377 4.55 -42.76 14.60
CA GLN A 377 3.97 -41.50 15.08
C GLN A 377 2.54 -41.68 15.57
N VAL A 378 1.73 -42.49 14.87
CA VAL A 378 0.37 -42.87 15.30
C VAL A 378 0.42 -43.61 16.63
N THR A 379 1.32 -44.58 16.78
CA THR A 379 1.49 -45.29 18.06
C THR A 379 2.04 -44.37 19.16
N ALA A 380 2.98 -43.49 18.84
CA ALA A 380 3.55 -42.56 19.81
C ALA A 380 2.56 -41.49 20.29
N ALA A 381 1.54 -41.16 19.50
CA ALA A 381 0.46 -40.26 19.92
C ALA A 381 -0.31 -40.81 21.13
N GLY A 382 -0.42 -42.14 21.28
CA GLY A 382 -1.16 -42.78 22.36
C GLY A 382 -2.67 -42.50 22.32
N GLY A 383 -3.40 -42.99 23.32
CA GLY A 383 -4.84 -42.70 23.45
C GLY A 383 -5.12 -41.23 23.76
N ASN A 384 -6.39 -40.84 23.67
CA ASN A 384 -6.86 -39.47 23.87
C ASN A 384 -6.21 -38.47 22.91
N SER A 385 -5.91 -38.89 21.67
CA SER A 385 -5.20 -38.08 20.69
C SER A 385 -6.02 -37.84 19.43
N LEU A 386 -5.94 -36.61 18.94
CA LEU A 386 -6.33 -36.24 17.58
C LEU A 386 -5.08 -36.26 16.71
N ILE A 387 -5.03 -37.16 15.74
CA ILE A 387 -3.93 -37.30 14.80
C ILE A 387 -4.33 -36.62 13.50
N VAL A 388 -3.54 -35.66 13.07
CA VAL A 388 -3.72 -34.96 11.80
C VAL A 388 -2.72 -35.54 10.79
N LEU A 389 -3.23 -36.27 9.80
CA LEU A 389 -2.42 -36.75 8.68
C LEU A 389 -2.35 -35.66 7.61
N GLN A 390 -1.15 -35.20 7.29
CA GLN A 390 -0.92 -34.13 6.32
C GLN A 390 -0.31 -34.70 5.03
N GLY A 391 -1.07 -34.67 3.93
CA GLY A 391 -0.69 -35.29 2.66
C GLY A 391 0.38 -34.54 1.87
N ASP A 392 0.94 -33.46 2.41
CA ASP A 392 1.85 -32.55 1.70
C ASP A 392 3.10 -33.26 1.13
N ASN A 393 3.53 -34.34 1.76
CA ASN A 393 4.75 -35.06 1.41
C ASN A 393 4.50 -36.46 0.81
N GLY A 394 3.26 -36.79 0.40
CA GLY A 394 2.91 -38.06 -0.26
C GLY A 394 1.91 -38.96 0.50
N THR A 395 1.94 -40.27 0.21
CA THR A 395 0.95 -41.27 0.69
C THR A 395 1.43 -42.05 1.91
N PHE A 396 0.54 -42.26 2.88
CA PHE A 396 0.80 -43.05 4.08
C PHE A 396 0.63 -44.55 3.83
N GLY A 397 1.42 -45.38 4.51
CA GLY A 397 1.24 -46.84 4.48
C GLY A 397 0.15 -47.31 5.44
N GLN A 398 0.13 -48.62 5.72
CA GLN A 398 -0.75 -49.21 6.72
C GLN A 398 -0.74 -48.39 8.02
N THR A 399 -1.93 -48.15 8.56
CA THR A 399 -2.15 -47.38 9.79
C THR A 399 -2.98 -48.19 10.78
N ILE A 400 -2.44 -48.39 11.97
CA ILE A 400 -3.04 -49.15 13.06
C ILE A 400 -3.31 -48.17 14.19
N LEU A 401 -4.57 -48.00 14.55
CA LEU A 401 -4.98 -47.14 15.64
C LEU A 401 -4.89 -47.90 16.97
N GLU A 402 -4.51 -47.17 18.00
CA GLU A 402 -4.72 -47.55 19.39
C GLU A 402 -6.12 -47.10 19.84
N ALA A 403 -6.59 -47.60 20.99
CA ALA A 403 -7.86 -47.14 21.55
C ALA A 403 -7.84 -45.63 21.82
N ASP A 404 -9.00 -45.00 21.71
CA ASP A 404 -9.21 -43.58 22.02
C ASP A 404 -8.42 -42.64 21.07
N GLN A 405 -8.25 -43.01 19.80
CA GLN A 405 -7.61 -42.19 18.78
C GLN A 405 -8.59 -41.73 17.70
N SER A 406 -8.51 -40.45 17.34
CA SER A 406 -9.22 -39.88 16.19
C SER A 406 -8.23 -39.45 15.12
N ILE A 407 -8.47 -39.78 13.85
CA ILE A 407 -7.66 -39.35 12.72
C ILE A 407 -8.48 -38.43 11.82
N VAL A 408 -7.88 -37.31 11.42
CA VAL A 408 -8.41 -36.40 10.40
C VAL A 408 -7.37 -36.14 9.31
N GLY A 409 -7.79 -36.15 8.05
CA GLY A 409 -6.94 -35.73 6.92
C GLY A 409 -6.80 -34.20 6.85
N GLY A 410 -5.64 -33.70 6.41
CA GLY A 410 -5.46 -32.27 6.15
C GLY A 410 -6.50 -31.72 5.17
N THR A 411 -6.81 -30.42 5.27
CA THR A 411 -7.95 -29.73 4.62
C THR A 411 -9.35 -30.20 5.02
N GLN A 412 -9.48 -31.25 5.84
CA GLN A 412 -10.77 -31.79 6.28
C GLN A 412 -11.10 -31.31 7.70
N GLY A 413 -12.32 -31.62 8.14
CA GLY A 413 -12.81 -31.18 9.45
C GLY A 413 -13.17 -32.36 10.34
N ILE A 414 -13.00 -32.19 11.64
CA ILE A 414 -13.56 -33.09 12.66
C ILE A 414 -14.41 -32.29 13.65
N LEU A 415 -15.61 -32.79 13.94
CA LEU A 415 -16.50 -32.16 14.92
C LEU A 415 -15.99 -32.42 16.33
N VAL A 416 -15.76 -31.34 17.09
CA VAL A 416 -15.33 -31.41 18.49
C VAL A 416 -16.34 -30.72 19.41
N GLU A 417 -16.38 -31.15 20.66
CA GLU A 417 -17.28 -30.65 21.69
C GLU A 417 -16.50 -30.19 22.93
N GLY A 418 -16.87 -29.06 23.52
CA GLY A 418 -16.32 -28.60 24.79
C GLY A 418 -16.76 -29.51 25.93
N ARG A 419 -15.81 -30.02 26.74
CA ARG A 419 -16.10 -31.02 27.78
C ARG A 419 -17.05 -30.55 28.88
N THR A 420 -17.17 -29.24 29.10
CA THR A 420 -17.98 -28.63 30.16
C THR A 420 -19.23 -27.96 29.62
N THR A 421 -19.11 -27.21 28.53
CA THR A 421 -20.17 -26.36 27.97
C THR A 421 -21.04 -27.09 26.96
N GLY A 422 -20.54 -28.18 26.35
CA GLY A 422 -21.22 -28.87 25.26
C GLY A 422 -21.26 -28.08 23.95
N VAL A 423 -20.54 -26.97 23.85
CA VAL A 423 -20.41 -26.20 22.59
C VAL A 423 -19.70 -27.06 21.57
N GLN A 424 -20.24 -27.11 20.34
CA GLN A 424 -19.65 -27.85 19.23
C GLN A 424 -19.14 -26.89 18.15
N ASP A 425 -18.01 -27.25 17.57
CA ASP A 425 -17.43 -26.57 16.41
C ASP A 425 -16.56 -27.57 15.63
N THR A 426 -16.27 -27.27 14.37
CA THR A 426 -15.45 -28.14 13.52
C THR A 426 -14.00 -27.68 13.55
N TYR A 427 -13.11 -28.53 14.06
CA TYR A 427 -11.67 -28.31 13.90
C TYR A 427 -11.26 -28.56 12.45
N ALA A 428 -10.87 -27.50 11.76
CA ALA A 428 -10.31 -27.59 10.41
C ALA A 428 -8.83 -27.99 10.47
N ALA A 429 -8.52 -29.18 9.99
CA ALA A 429 -7.19 -29.74 9.99
C ALA A 429 -6.28 -29.06 8.94
N PRO A 430 -5.09 -28.57 9.32
CA PRO A 430 -4.15 -27.94 8.39
C PRO A 430 -3.43 -28.98 7.51
N GLY A 431 -2.76 -28.53 6.46
CA GLY A 431 -2.02 -29.38 5.51
C GLY A 431 -2.88 -29.84 4.33
N ALA A 432 -2.32 -30.69 3.46
CA ALA A 432 -3.02 -31.24 2.31
C ALA A 432 -3.84 -32.51 2.62
N ALA A 433 -4.81 -32.83 1.76
CA ALA A 433 -5.62 -34.05 1.86
C ALA A 433 -4.76 -35.31 1.93
N ALA A 434 -5.04 -36.18 2.91
CA ALA A 434 -4.25 -37.37 3.18
C ALA A 434 -4.77 -38.61 2.45
N THR A 435 -3.83 -39.38 1.89
CA THR A 435 -4.11 -40.70 1.29
C THR A 435 -3.33 -41.78 2.01
N ILE A 436 -4.03 -42.80 2.49
CA ILE A 436 -3.46 -44.09 2.92
C ILE A 436 -3.46 -45.01 1.70
N HIS A 437 -2.29 -45.45 1.28
CA HIS A 437 -2.09 -46.31 0.13
C HIS A 437 -1.23 -47.52 0.49
N VAL A 438 -1.75 -48.72 0.26
CA VAL A 438 -1.09 -49.98 0.63
C VAL A 438 -0.73 -50.80 -0.60
N LEU A 439 0.55 -51.20 -0.67
CA LEU A 439 1.16 -51.91 -1.81
C LEU A 439 1.32 -53.43 -1.57
N ALA A 440 1.04 -53.91 -0.35
CA ALA A 440 1.19 -55.30 0.06
C ALA A 440 -0.11 -55.83 0.68
N GLU A 441 -0.22 -57.16 0.79
CA GLU A 441 -1.35 -57.80 1.47
C GLU A 441 -1.34 -57.44 2.97
N ALA A 442 -2.23 -56.53 3.35
CA ALA A 442 -2.39 -55.98 4.70
C ALA A 442 -3.70 -55.20 4.79
N ASP A 443 -4.24 -54.99 5.99
CA ASP A 443 -5.34 -54.04 6.21
C ASP A 443 -4.81 -52.62 6.11
N ALA A 444 -5.44 -51.74 5.32
CA ALA A 444 -4.96 -50.37 5.18
C ALA A 444 -5.13 -49.55 6.46
N VAL A 445 -6.28 -49.72 7.14
CA VAL A 445 -6.51 -49.18 8.47
C VAL A 445 -7.02 -50.28 9.40
N ARG A 446 -6.37 -50.46 10.56
CA ARG A 446 -6.89 -51.32 11.63
C ARG A 446 -7.41 -50.48 12.79
N MET A 447 -8.69 -50.63 13.09
CA MET A 447 -9.40 -49.84 14.09
C MET A 447 -9.32 -50.48 15.48
N ALA A 448 -9.50 -49.66 16.52
CA ALA A 448 -9.56 -50.08 17.92
C ALA A 448 -10.85 -49.56 18.58
N ASN A 449 -11.02 -49.78 19.88
CA ASN A 449 -12.18 -49.23 20.60
C ASN A 449 -12.11 -47.70 20.64
N ASN A 450 -13.27 -47.05 20.51
CA ASN A 450 -13.39 -45.59 20.63
C ASN A 450 -12.54 -44.84 19.59
N THR A 451 -12.45 -45.34 18.37
CA THR A 451 -11.66 -44.70 17.30
C THR A 451 -12.52 -44.04 16.25
N HIS A 452 -12.04 -42.92 15.73
CA HIS A 452 -12.70 -42.16 14.67
C HIS A 452 -11.73 -41.93 13.51
N ILE A 453 -12.16 -42.13 12.27
CA ILE A 453 -11.46 -41.60 11.10
C ILE A 453 -12.39 -40.71 10.27
N THR A 454 -11.88 -39.58 9.80
CA THR A 454 -12.60 -38.71 8.88
C THR A 454 -11.70 -38.04 7.85
N GLY A 455 -12.23 -37.81 6.64
CA GLY A 455 -11.55 -36.99 5.65
C GLY A 455 -10.30 -37.65 5.02
N LEU A 456 -10.31 -38.97 4.87
CA LEU A 456 -9.18 -39.71 4.28
C LEU A 456 -9.53 -40.27 2.90
N THR A 457 -8.51 -40.47 2.07
CA THR A 457 -8.58 -41.43 0.95
C THR A 457 -7.83 -42.70 1.35
N ILE A 458 -8.45 -43.86 1.19
CA ILE A 458 -7.87 -45.17 1.46
C ILE A 458 -7.89 -45.97 0.15
N SER A 459 -6.72 -46.45 -0.27
CA SER A 459 -6.57 -47.11 -1.56
C SER A 459 -5.52 -48.22 -1.59
N SER A 460 -5.58 -49.05 -2.63
CA SER A 460 -4.52 -49.99 -3.00
C SER A 460 -4.35 -50.01 -4.53
N ASP A 461 -3.49 -50.90 -5.04
CA ASP A 461 -3.34 -51.16 -6.48
C ASP A 461 -4.36 -52.18 -7.02
N GLY A 462 -5.28 -52.68 -6.19
CA GLY A 462 -6.33 -53.62 -6.58
C GLY A 462 -5.85 -55.07 -6.83
N ALA A 463 -4.54 -55.33 -6.71
CA ALA A 463 -3.94 -56.63 -7.05
C ALA A 463 -3.79 -57.61 -5.88
N GLN A 464 -3.78 -57.12 -4.63
CA GLN A 464 -3.59 -57.93 -3.41
C GLN A 464 -4.88 -57.91 -2.57
N ALA A 465 -5.12 -58.95 -1.76
CA ALA A 465 -6.29 -59.04 -0.86
C ALA A 465 -6.18 -58.09 0.36
N THR A 466 -5.95 -56.81 0.08
CA THR A 466 -5.81 -55.71 1.03
C THR A 466 -7.20 -55.22 1.41
N ASP A 467 -7.60 -55.46 2.66
CA ASP A 467 -8.84 -54.87 3.18
C ASP A 467 -8.62 -53.37 3.45
N GLY A 468 -9.63 -52.55 3.16
CA GLY A 468 -9.54 -51.11 3.40
C GLY A 468 -9.50 -50.79 4.89
N ILE A 469 -10.53 -51.20 5.63
CA ILE A 469 -10.65 -50.99 7.06
C ILE A 469 -10.98 -52.32 7.74
N ASN A 470 -10.18 -52.69 8.73
CA ASN A 470 -10.39 -53.89 9.56
C ASN A 470 -10.78 -53.50 10.99
N LEU A 471 -11.83 -54.14 11.51
CA LEU A 471 -12.19 -54.14 12.92
C LEU A 471 -12.03 -55.55 13.48
N ALA A 472 -11.18 -55.72 14.49
CA ALA A 472 -11.06 -56.98 15.20
C ALA A 472 -12.37 -57.34 15.95
N ALA A 473 -12.54 -58.61 16.31
CA ALA A 473 -13.72 -59.04 17.06
C ALA A 473 -13.81 -58.33 18.42
N GLY A 474 -15.00 -57.79 18.74
CA GLY A 474 -15.25 -57.06 19.98
C GLY A 474 -14.87 -55.58 19.93
N THR A 475 -14.50 -55.04 18.76
CA THR A 475 -14.20 -53.61 18.60
C THR A 475 -15.49 -52.79 18.54
N THR A 476 -15.62 -51.79 19.40
CA THR A 476 -16.86 -50.99 19.59
C THR A 476 -16.60 -49.49 19.59
N ASN A 477 -17.66 -48.70 19.42
CA ASN A 477 -17.59 -47.23 19.35
C ASN A 477 -16.62 -46.73 18.25
N VAL A 478 -16.73 -47.33 17.06
CA VAL A 478 -15.95 -46.91 15.88
C VAL A 478 -16.77 -45.97 15.00
N TYR A 479 -16.19 -44.85 14.60
CA TYR A 479 -16.79 -43.89 13.68
C TYR A 479 -15.93 -43.72 12.43
N ILE A 480 -16.56 -43.80 11.25
CA ILE A 480 -15.90 -43.63 9.95
C ILE A 480 -16.81 -42.71 9.14
N ASP A 481 -16.34 -41.50 8.85
CA ASP A 481 -17.09 -40.57 8.01
C ASP A 481 -16.24 -39.82 6.99
N ASN A 482 -16.91 -39.27 5.97
CA ASN A 482 -16.31 -38.42 4.95
C ASN A 482 -14.99 -39.01 4.37
N THR A 483 -14.95 -40.33 4.22
CA THR A 483 -13.77 -41.09 3.79
C THR A 483 -14.06 -41.75 2.45
N SER A 484 -13.07 -41.73 1.55
CA SER A 484 -13.13 -42.40 0.25
C SER A 484 -12.32 -43.69 0.28
N LEU A 485 -12.94 -44.82 -0.04
CA LEU A 485 -12.29 -46.12 -0.18
C LEU A 485 -12.35 -46.52 -1.67
N GLN A 486 -11.20 -46.81 -2.28
CA GLN A 486 -11.13 -47.06 -3.73
C GLN A 486 -10.06 -48.08 -4.12
N ASN A 487 -10.32 -48.83 -5.19
CA ASN A 487 -9.39 -49.79 -5.79
C ASN A 487 -8.75 -50.74 -4.75
N LEU A 488 -9.57 -51.29 -3.85
CA LEU A 488 -9.11 -52.28 -2.86
C LEU A 488 -9.20 -53.67 -3.48
N GLY A 489 -8.13 -54.46 -3.35
CA GLY A 489 -8.15 -55.83 -3.84
C GLY A 489 -8.74 -56.85 -2.84
N GLY A 490 -8.91 -56.45 -1.57
CA GLY A 490 -9.68 -57.15 -0.53
C GLY A 490 -11.10 -56.61 -0.39
N ARG A 491 -11.65 -56.66 0.84
CA ARG A 491 -12.91 -56.03 1.23
C ARG A 491 -12.72 -54.54 1.42
N GLY A 492 -13.81 -53.78 1.28
CA GLY A 492 -13.83 -52.40 1.74
C GLY A 492 -13.66 -52.33 3.26
N LEU A 493 -14.56 -52.99 3.98
CA LEU A 493 -14.59 -53.12 5.43
C LEU A 493 -14.68 -54.60 5.82
N GLU A 494 -13.77 -55.06 6.68
CA GLU A 494 -13.87 -56.36 7.37
C GLU A 494 -14.19 -56.12 8.85
N ILE A 495 -15.34 -56.62 9.30
CA ILE A 495 -15.83 -56.39 10.66
C ILE A 495 -15.89 -57.70 11.43
N GLY A 496 -15.06 -57.81 12.46
CA GLY A 496 -15.04 -58.94 13.39
C GLY A 496 -16.36 -59.08 14.18
N SER A 497 -16.58 -60.27 14.74
CA SER A 497 -17.81 -60.57 15.49
C SER A 497 -17.96 -59.71 16.75
N ASN A 498 -19.21 -59.44 17.17
CA ASN A 498 -19.55 -58.65 18.36
C ASN A 498 -19.01 -57.20 18.34
N SER A 499 -18.91 -56.61 17.16
CA SER A 499 -18.36 -55.26 16.97
C SER A 499 -19.45 -54.20 16.76
N GLN A 500 -19.11 -52.94 16.95
CA GLN A 500 -20.01 -51.81 16.70
C GLN A 500 -19.31 -50.71 15.90
N PHE A 501 -19.94 -50.26 14.81
CA PHE A 501 -19.41 -49.16 14.01
C PHE A 501 -20.51 -48.29 13.38
N THR A 502 -20.14 -47.04 13.11
CA THR A 502 -20.88 -46.11 12.26
C THR A 502 -20.05 -45.80 11.02
N PHE A 503 -20.66 -45.94 9.85
CA PHE A 503 -20.08 -45.65 8.54
C PHE A 503 -21.03 -44.70 7.81
N THR A 504 -20.70 -43.39 7.81
CA THR A 504 -21.59 -42.36 7.27
C THR A 504 -20.93 -41.38 6.31
N ASN A 505 -21.65 -40.93 5.28
CA ASN A 505 -21.14 -39.94 4.31
C ASN A 505 -19.85 -40.36 3.61
N ASN A 506 -19.61 -41.67 3.46
CA ASN A 506 -18.41 -42.19 2.81
C ASN A 506 -18.69 -42.50 1.34
N THR A 507 -17.62 -42.59 0.55
CA THR A 507 -17.67 -43.18 -0.79
C THR A 507 -16.85 -44.46 -0.80
N LEU A 508 -17.42 -45.53 -1.33
CA LEU A 508 -16.72 -46.78 -1.54
C LEU A 508 -16.87 -47.18 -3.00
N SER A 509 -15.73 -47.36 -3.68
CA SER A 509 -15.70 -47.52 -5.13
C SER A 509 -14.74 -48.60 -5.61
N GLU A 510 -15.00 -49.09 -6.83
CA GLU A 510 -14.11 -49.98 -7.59
C GLU A 510 -13.75 -51.27 -6.82
N GLN A 511 -14.76 -51.94 -6.26
CA GLN A 511 -14.58 -53.20 -5.53
C GLN A 511 -14.87 -54.40 -6.42
N GLY A 512 -13.83 -55.20 -6.68
CA GLY A 512 -13.87 -56.29 -7.66
C GLY A 512 -14.30 -57.66 -7.09
N VAL A 513 -13.54 -58.15 -6.12
CA VAL A 513 -13.47 -59.59 -5.81
C VAL A 513 -14.12 -59.96 -4.48
N PHE A 514 -14.22 -59.03 -3.52
CA PHE A 514 -14.79 -59.27 -2.20
C PHE A 514 -15.99 -58.36 -1.92
N SER A 515 -16.69 -58.63 -0.82
CA SER A 515 -17.77 -57.80 -0.33
C SER A 515 -17.23 -56.41 0.06
N ALA A 516 -17.96 -55.35 -0.27
CA ALA A 516 -17.59 -54.00 0.14
C ALA A 516 -17.63 -53.85 1.67
N VAL A 517 -18.60 -54.46 2.34
CA VAL A 517 -18.63 -54.63 3.80
C VAL A 517 -18.91 -56.08 4.11
N GLU A 518 -18.04 -56.71 4.90
CA GLU A 518 -18.24 -58.06 5.43
C GLU A 518 -18.35 -58.01 6.95
N MET A 519 -19.47 -58.46 7.50
CA MET A 519 -19.74 -58.45 8.93
C MET A 519 -19.73 -59.85 9.55
N GLY A 520 -19.04 -59.98 10.68
CA GLY A 520 -19.13 -61.12 11.59
C GLY A 520 -20.50 -61.27 12.27
N THR A 521 -20.64 -62.25 13.16
CA THR A 521 -21.88 -62.44 13.92
C THR A 521 -22.00 -61.41 15.04
N GLY A 522 -23.22 -60.97 15.38
CA GLY A 522 -23.42 -60.09 16.53
C GLY A 522 -22.96 -58.64 16.31
N VAL A 523 -22.82 -58.19 15.07
CA VAL A 523 -22.36 -56.82 14.75
C VAL A 523 -23.51 -55.82 14.87
N THR A 524 -23.27 -54.64 15.43
CA THR A 524 -24.21 -53.51 15.40
C THR A 524 -23.67 -52.43 14.46
N ALA A 525 -24.35 -52.21 13.34
CA ALA A 525 -23.89 -51.33 12.27
C ALA A 525 -24.86 -50.18 12.00
N VAL A 526 -24.33 -48.97 11.91
CA VAL A 526 -25.05 -47.80 11.37
C VAL A 526 -24.38 -47.38 10.06
N ILE A 527 -25.05 -47.60 8.94
CA ILE A 527 -24.52 -47.38 7.60
C ILE A 527 -25.43 -46.39 6.89
N THR A 528 -25.03 -45.11 6.84
CA THR A 528 -25.93 -44.03 6.40
C THR A 528 -25.32 -43.10 5.38
N ASN A 529 -26.11 -42.64 4.40
CA ASN A 529 -25.71 -41.61 3.43
C ASN A 529 -24.39 -41.91 2.67
N ASN A 530 -24.06 -43.19 2.46
CA ASN A 530 -22.86 -43.56 1.73
C ASN A 530 -23.15 -43.70 0.24
N THR A 531 -22.15 -43.44 -0.58
CA THR A 531 -22.15 -43.73 -2.02
C THR A 531 -21.39 -45.03 -2.29
N TRP A 532 -22.07 -45.99 -2.90
CA TRP A 532 -21.51 -47.28 -3.33
C TRP A 532 -21.39 -47.28 -4.84
N ARG A 533 -20.16 -47.19 -5.38
CA ARG A 533 -19.94 -47.05 -6.83
C ARG A 533 -19.18 -48.23 -7.39
N ASP A 534 -19.68 -48.84 -8.47
CA ASP A 534 -18.96 -49.93 -9.18
C ASP A 534 -18.56 -51.08 -8.24
N ILE A 535 -19.51 -51.51 -7.40
CA ILE A 535 -19.35 -52.66 -6.50
C ILE A 535 -19.74 -53.93 -7.27
N THR A 536 -18.78 -54.81 -7.54
CA THR A 536 -19.00 -55.96 -8.44
C THR A 536 -19.29 -57.30 -7.78
N ARG A 537 -19.09 -57.43 -6.46
CA ARG A 537 -19.50 -58.64 -5.72
C ARG A 537 -20.75 -58.38 -4.89
N THR A 538 -20.57 -57.96 -3.64
CA THR A 538 -21.62 -57.76 -2.66
C THR A 538 -21.42 -56.43 -1.97
N THR A 539 -22.46 -55.64 -1.77
CA THR A 539 -22.29 -54.39 -1.02
C THR A 539 -22.19 -54.68 0.47
N ILE A 540 -23.19 -55.35 1.05
CA ILE A 540 -23.22 -55.71 2.46
C ILE A 540 -23.40 -57.22 2.63
N GLU A 541 -22.41 -57.88 3.22
CA GLU A 541 -22.53 -59.25 3.72
C GLU A 541 -22.73 -59.23 5.24
N ALA A 542 -23.90 -59.67 5.70
CA ALA A 542 -24.27 -59.67 7.10
C ALA A 542 -24.42 -61.10 7.64
N ARG A 543 -23.82 -61.37 8.80
CA ARG A 543 -23.96 -62.65 9.50
C ARG A 543 -24.98 -62.59 10.63
N ALA A 544 -25.37 -63.78 11.10
CA ALA A 544 -26.41 -63.99 12.11
C ALA A 544 -26.25 -63.11 13.37
N ASN A 545 -27.39 -62.75 13.97
CA ASN A 545 -27.50 -61.96 15.20
C ASN A 545 -26.97 -60.52 15.12
N SER A 546 -26.78 -60.00 13.90
CA SER A 546 -26.36 -58.61 13.70
C SER A 546 -27.55 -57.65 13.66
N THR A 547 -27.33 -56.40 14.01
CA THR A 547 -28.31 -55.30 13.93
C THR A 547 -27.81 -54.26 12.93
N LEU A 548 -28.67 -53.82 12.02
CA LEU A 548 -28.31 -52.92 10.93
C LEU A 548 -29.30 -51.75 10.85
N THR A 549 -28.77 -50.53 10.86
CA THR A 549 -29.44 -49.33 10.36
C THR A 549 -28.80 -48.98 9.03
N TYR A 550 -29.58 -49.00 7.94
CA TYR A 550 -29.08 -48.75 6.59
C TYR A 550 -29.94 -47.68 5.91
N THR A 551 -29.58 -46.39 5.99
CA THR A 551 -30.48 -45.32 5.51
C THR A 551 -29.79 -44.32 4.57
N GLY A 552 -30.51 -43.85 3.55
CA GLY A 552 -30.02 -42.81 2.64
C GLY A 552 -28.83 -43.20 1.75
N ASN A 553 -28.53 -44.50 1.60
CA ASN A 553 -27.39 -44.95 0.81
C ASN A 553 -27.69 -44.97 -0.69
N ASP A 554 -26.75 -44.54 -1.53
CA ASP A 554 -26.91 -44.45 -2.98
C ASP A 554 -25.97 -45.42 -3.71
N HIS A 555 -26.52 -46.27 -4.59
CA HIS A 555 -25.75 -47.20 -5.41
C HIS A 555 -25.67 -46.68 -6.84
N GLN A 556 -24.44 -46.57 -7.35
CA GLN A 556 -24.13 -45.94 -8.63
C GLN A 556 -23.22 -46.83 -9.51
N GLY A 557 -23.24 -46.59 -10.81
CA GLY A 557 -22.28 -47.20 -11.75
C GLY A 557 -22.72 -48.56 -12.27
N THR A 558 -21.81 -49.52 -12.33
CA THR A 558 -22.07 -50.88 -12.82
C THR A 558 -22.07 -51.85 -11.65
N ALA A 559 -23.22 -52.46 -11.35
CA ALA A 559 -23.26 -53.59 -10.44
C ALA A 559 -22.61 -54.80 -11.14
N GLY A 560 -21.86 -55.61 -10.41
CA GLY A 560 -21.18 -56.75 -11.02
C GLY A 560 -22.13 -57.84 -11.50
N ALA A 561 -21.75 -58.48 -12.60
CA ALA A 561 -22.46 -59.61 -13.17
C ALA A 561 -21.83 -60.92 -12.67
N GLY A 562 -22.27 -61.43 -11.52
CA GLY A 562 -21.85 -62.76 -11.05
C GLY A 562 -21.96 -63.00 -9.54
N GLY A 563 -22.95 -63.79 -9.12
CA GLY A 563 -22.98 -64.51 -7.85
C GLY A 563 -23.04 -63.72 -6.54
N GLY A 564 -23.06 -62.38 -6.59
CA GLY A 564 -23.26 -61.51 -5.42
C GLY A 564 -24.54 -60.66 -5.51
N ALA A 565 -24.80 -59.87 -4.47
CA ALA A 565 -26.01 -59.06 -4.35
C ALA A 565 -25.75 -57.78 -3.54
N VAL A 566 -26.67 -56.81 -3.59
CA VAL A 566 -26.56 -55.62 -2.74
C VAL A 566 -26.49 -56.04 -1.26
N PHE A 567 -27.34 -56.98 -0.86
CA PHE A 567 -27.34 -57.60 0.47
C PHE A 567 -27.17 -59.11 0.38
N VAL A 568 -26.25 -59.67 1.16
CA VAL A 568 -26.12 -61.11 1.39
C VAL A 568 -26.25 -61.39 2.88
N PHE A 569 -27.24 -62.18 3.27
CA PHE A 569 -27.37 -62.69 4.63
C PHE A 569 -26.84 -64.12 4.70
N THR A 570 -25.88 -64.39 5.57
CA THR A 570 -25.18 -65.68 5.61
C THR A 570 -24.92 -66.19 7.03
N GLY A 571 -24.72 -67.50 7.19
CA GLY A 571 -24.35 -68.13 8.46
C GLY A 571 -25.41 -69.09 9.04
N GLY A 572 -25.30 -69.30 10.37
CA GLY A 572 -26.12 -70.23 11.14
C GLY A 572 -27.50 -69.67 11.54
N ALA A 573 -28.21 -70.38 12.42
CA ALA A 573 -29.52 -69.96 12.90
C ALA A 573 -29.43 -68.66 13.74
N GLY A 574 -30.07 -67.59 13.26
CA GLY A 574 -30.15 -66.28 13.90
C GLY A 574 -30.34 -65.18 12.85
N ALA A 575 -31.35 -64.32 13.01
CA ALA A 575 -31.66 -63.30 12.01
C ALA A 575 -30.75 -62.08 12.13
N THR A 576 -30.43 -61.43 11.01
CA THR A 576 -29.96 -60.04 11.01
C THR A 576 -31.17 -59.13 11.14
N MET A 577 -31.19 -58.26 12.14
CA MET A 577 -32.28 -57.31 12.36
C MET A 577 -32.00 -55.99 11.66
N VAL A 578 -32.83 -55.61 10.69
CA VAL A 578 -32.80 -54.30 10.06
C VAL A 578 -33.76 -53.38 10.80
N LEU A 579 -33.23 -52.37 11.48
CA LEU A 579 -34.03 -51.42 12.27
C LEU A 579 -34.70 -50.36 11.40
N ASP A 580 -33.95 -49.84 10.44
CA ASP A 580 -34.41 -48.86 9.45
C ASP A 580 -33.57 -49.05 8.17
N GLY A 581 -34.22 -48.91 7.03
CA GLY A 581 -33.72 -49.36 5.74
C GLY A 581 -34.22 -48.48 4.60
N SER A 582 -33.33 -47.68 4.02
CA SER A 582 -33.56 -46.98 2.76
C SER A 582 -32.31 -46.88 1.91
N GLY A 583 -32.49 -46.93 0.59
CA GLY A 583 -31.43 -46.68 -0.37
C GLY A 583 -31.94 -46.29 -1.75
N ASN A 584 -31.02 -46.08 -2.69
CA ASN A 584 -31.32 -45.77 -4.08
C ASN A 584 -30.53 -46.68 -5.01
N LEU A 585 -31.21 -47.27 -6.00
CA LEU A 585 -30.61 -48.13 -7.04
C LEU A 585 -30.75 -47.51 -8.44
N ASN A 586 -31.38 -46.35 -8.58
CA ASN A 586 -31.72 -45.75 -9.88
C ASN A 586 -30.50 -45.34 -10.71
N ASN A 587 -29.33 -45.23 -10.06
CA ASN A 587 -28.09 -44.84 -10.69
C ASN A 587 -27.21 -46.05 -11.10
N LEU A 588 -27.74 -47.27 -10.99
CA LEU A 588 -27.09 -48.47 -11.51
C LEU A 588 -27.45 -48.69 -12.99
N THR A 589 -26.43 -49.02 -13.78
CA THR A 589 -26.54 -49.25 -15.23
C THR A 589 -27.13 -50.62 -15.59
N ASN A 590 -27.18 -51.55 -14.63
CA ASN A 590 -27.78 -52.87 -14.74
C ASN A 590 -28.64 -53.20 -13.52
N ALA A 591 -29.64 -54.07 -13.68
CA ALA A 591 -30.49 -54.53 -12.59
C ALA A 591 -29.70 -55.49 -11.67
N PRO A 592 -29.40 -55.13 -10.40
CA PRO A 592 -28.65 -56.00 -9.51
C PRO A 592 -29.56 -57.07 -8.89
N THR A 593 -28.97 -58.18 -8.45
CA THR A 593 -29.60 -58.98 -7.40
C THR A 593 -29.59 -58.15 -6.12
N VAL A 594 -30.76 -57.82 -5.59
CA VAL A 594 -30.85 -56.91 -4.43
C VAL A 594 -30.56 -57.66 -3.13
N CYS A 595 -31.01 -58.91 -3.00
CA CYS A 595 -30.86 -59.68 -1.77
C CYS A 595 -30.63 -61.16 -2.04
N GLN A 596 -29.74 -61.79 -1.27
CA GLN A 596 -29.51 -63.23 -1.23
C GLN A 596 -29.41 -63.74 0.20
N THR A 597 -29.90 -64.95 0.44
CA THR A 597 -29.71 -65.69 1.69
C THR A 597 -28.94 -66.98 1.46
N ASN A 598 -27.86 -67.20 2.21
CA ASN A 598 -27.04 -68.40 2.17
C ASN A 598 -27.14 -69.19 3.49
N GLY A 599 -27.38 -70.49 3.41
CA GLY A 599 -27.48 -71.36 4.58
C GLY A 599 -28.80 -71.20 5.34
N ALA A 600 -28.74 -71.13 6.68
CA ALA A 600 -29.91 -70.97 7.54
C ALA A 600 -30.16 -69.50 7.94
N ALA A 601 -29.51 -68.56 7.24
CA ALA A 601 -29.59 -67.14 7.52
C ALA A 601 -30.94 -66.54 7.11
N SER A 602 -31.39 -65.56 7.88
CA SER A 602 -32.58 -64.75 7.60
C SER A 602 -32.34 -63.30 8.04
N PHE A 603 -33.22 -62.40 7.63
CA PHE A 603 -33.27 -61.05 8.16
C PHE A 603 -34.70 -60.71 8.59
N THR A 604 -34.84 -59.73 9.48
CA THR A 604 -36.12 -59.12 9.87
C THR A 604 -36.09 -57.63 9.60
N GLY A 605 -37.26 -57.01 9.40
CA GLY A 605 -37.37 -55.58 9.09
C GLY A 605 -37.58 -55.29 7.60
N THR A 606 -37.34 -54.04 7.20
CA THR A 606 -37.62 -53.54 5.84
C THR A 606 -36.46 -52.69 5.33
N ILE A 607 -36.15 -52.80 4.02
CA ILE A 607 -35.29 -51.86 3.29
C ILE A 607 -36.03 -51.39 2.02
N ASP A 608 -36.25 -50.08 1.87
CA ASP A 608 -36.92 -49.48 0.71
C ASP A 608 -35.92 -48.84 -0.28
N PHE A 609 -36.02 -49.21 -1.55
CA PHE A 609 -35.24 -48.62 -2.64
C PHE A 609 -36.04 -47.68 -3.56
N GLY A 610 -37.10 -47.05 -3.03
CA GLY A 610 -37.91 -46.08 -3.78
C GLY A 610 -38.75 -46.74 -4.88
N GLY A 611 -39.27 -47.93 -4.60
CA GLY A 611 -40.09 -48.72 -5.54
C GLY A 611 -39.90 -50.24 -5.44
N THR A 612 -38.82 -50.68 -4.77
CA THR A 612 -38.59 -52.09 -4.41
C THR A 612 -38.35 -52.17 -2.91
N ALA A 613 -39.21 -52.87 -2.18
CA ALA A 613 -39.06 -53.08 -0.73
C ALA A 613 -38.62 -54.52 -0.44
N LEU A 614 -37.50 -54.66 0.28
CA LEU A 614 -37.11 -55.92 0.91
C LEU A 614 -37.84 -56.04 2.25
N THR A 615 -38.64 -57.08 2.46
CA THR A 615 -39.32 -57.35 3.73
C THR A 615 -39.13 -58.80 4.15
N ASP A 616 -39.17 -59.07 5.45
CA ASP A 616 -38.99 -60.39 6.10
C ASP A 616 -39.94 -61.50 5.59
N ASN A 617 -41.07 -61.13 5.01
CA ASN A 617 -42.11 -62.03 4.52
C ASN A 617 -41.94 -62.43 3.04
N VAL A 618 -40.94 -61.89 2.32
CA VAL A 618 -40.61 -62.30 0.96
C VAL A 618 -39.49 -63.34 1.00
N LEU A 619 -39.85 -64.58 1.31
CA LEU A 619 -38.95 -65.72 1.15
C LEU A 619 -38.92 -66.18 -0.32
N PRO A 620 -37.74 -66.41 -0.94
CA PRO A 620 -36.40 -66.01 -0.49
C PRO A 620 -35.86 -64.86 -1.34
N CYS A 621 -35.07 -64.01 -0.68
CA CYS A 621 -33.86 -63.47 -1.28
C CYS A 621 -33.11 -64.60 -2.03
N ASN A 622 -33.25 -64.66 -3.36
CA ASN A 622 -32.64 -65.69 -4.23
C ASN A 622 -31.71 -65.03 -5.24
#